data_AF-A0A8J6L8K0-F1
#
_entry.id   AF-A0A8J6L8K0-F1
#
_cell.length_a   1.000
_cell.length_b   1.000
_cell.length_c   1.000
_cell.angle_alpha   90.00
_cell.angle_beta   90.00
_cell.angle_gamma   90.00
#
_symmetry.space_group_name_H-M   'P 1'
#
loop_
_entity.id
_entity.type
_entity.pdbx_description
1 polymer ?
#
loop_
_entity_poly.entity_id
_entity_poly.type
_entity_poly.pdbx_seq_one_letter_code
_entity_poly.pdbx_strand_id
1 'polypeptide(L)'
;MPRAQAGPAPFSWVLGFGLVATTSALQGGRVVALVEGTETETAGGMPGLGVGSGLSGERGLLVQEAGVDTEAADLLPFLKPGVRAELQAVAAQHVLALTGSDSGRALLAGQAELLRALADLAVAPAPAPSRDASRALVNLAADPGLHRQLLAADTELPARLLSCVLDPLWPWAEEAAAVLANLSRELAPCAALMEKLMVSETERLGLERLVNALCTPSYNAAAPLHYLGPLLSNLSQQAEVRAFLLDQDRCVVQRLLPLTQYPDSSVRRGGVVGTLRNCCFEHGLPVDLQYLPPDKQREPDADIRKMLIEAIMLLTATAPGRQQIRDQGAYLVLRELHNWEPEPDVRIACEKLIQVLIGDEPEVGMDNLLEVQVPEDVERQLQQLDRQEQLELAQELRDKGAPLT
;
A
#
# COMPACT_ATOMS: atom_id res chain seq x y z
N MET A 1 56.66 31.95 -5.76
CA MET A 1 56.78 30.82 -4.80
C MET A 1 56.02 31.19 -3.53
N PRO A 2 55.35 30.22 -2.88
CA PRO A 2 53.88 30.13 -2.72
C PRO A 2 53.45 30.32 -1.24
N ARG A 3 52.18 30.45 -0.86
CA ARG A 3 51.15 29.38 -0.78
C ARG A 3 49.76 29.95 -0.52
N ALA A 4 48.78 29.27 -1.13
CA ALA A 4 47.36 29.33 -0.86
C ALA A 4 47.00 28.85 0.55
N GLN A 5 45.85 29.32 1.07
CA GLN A 5 44.91 28.48 1.80
C GLN A 5 43.49 28.99 1.59
N ALA A 6 42.68 28.11 1.00
CA ALA A 6 41.25 28.22 0.79
C ALA A 6 40.48 27.88 2.09
N GLY A 7 39.30 28.46 2.24
CA GLY A 7 38.27 28.12 3.23
C GLY A 7 36.89 28.46 2.67
N PRO A 8 35.82 27.77 3.09
CA PRO A 8 35.10 26.85 2.21
C PRO A 8 33.86 27.41 1.51
N ALA A 9 33.50 26.71 0.44
CA ALA A 9 32.36 26.92 -0.47
C ALA A 9 30.98 26.78 0.20
N PRO A 10 29.94 27.41 -0.38
CA PRO A 10 28.56 27.27 0.08
C PRO A 10 27.97 25.90 -0.31
N PHE A 11 27.08 25.43 0.56
CA PHE A 11 26.34 24.17 0.50
C PHE A 11 25.71 23.91 -0.89
N SER A 12 26.16 22.83 -1.52
CA SER A 12 25.52 22.22 -2.69
C SER A 12 24.39 21.30 -2.23
N TRP A 13 23.15 21.66 -2.55
CA TRP A 13 22.00 20.78 -2.46
C TRP A 13 22.00 19.84 -3.67
N VAL A 14 22.63 18.68 -3.54
CA VAL A 14 22.37 17.55 -4.45
C VAL A 14 21.28 16.70 -3.79
N LEU A 15 20.01 17.07 -4.01
CA LEU A 15 18.89 16.15 -3.83
C LEU A 15 18.71 15.34 -5.10
N GLY A 16 19.67 14.44 -5.35
CA GLY A 16 19.54 13.35 -6.31
C GLY A 16 19.01 12.10 -5.59
N PHE A 17 17.76 12.12 -5.15
CA PHE A 17 17.05 10.89 -4.79
C PHE A 17 16.16 10.51 -5.97
N GLY A 18 16.71 9.70 -6.88
CA GLY A 18 15.91 8.91 -7.79
C GLY A 18 15.07 7.93 -6.98
N LEU A 19 13.80 8.30 -6.73
CA LEU A 19 12.86 7.44 -6.03
C LEU A 19 12.26 6.42 -7.01
N VAL A 20 13.11 5.60 -7.63
CA VAL A 20 12.66 4.27 -8.09
C VAL A 20 12.70 3.37 -6.86
N ALA A 21 11.80 3.64 -5.92
CA ALA A 21 11.54 2.72 -4.82
C ALA A 21 10.79 1.53 -5.41
N THR A 22 11.52 0.44 -5.63
CA THR A 22 10.96 -0.88 -5.88
C THR A 22 9.81 -1.14 -4.91
N THR A 23 8.59 -1.22 -5.44
CA THR A 23 7.30 -1.32 -4.76
C THR A 23 7.12 -2.57 -3.89
N SER A 24 8.14 -3.41 -3.76
CA SER A 24 8.04 -4.73 -3.14
C SER A 24 8.48 -4.77 -1.66
N ALA A 25 9.25 -3.79 -1.17
CA ALA A 25 9.91 -3.90 0.14
C ALA A 25 9.12 -3.39 1.37
N LEU A 26 7.95 -2.75 1.18
CA LEU A 26 7.18 -2.15 2.29
C LEU A 26 5.73 -2.63 2.42
N GLN A 27 5.26 -3.52 1.54
CA GLN A 27 4.08 -4.31 1.86
C GLN A 27 4.50 -5.35 2.90
N GLY A 28 4.20 -5.09 4.18
CA GLY A 28 4.50 -6.02 5.27
C GLY A 28 4.09 -7.44 4.89
N GLY A 29 5.02 -8.39 5.04
CA GLY A 29 4.84 -9.78 4.61
C GLY A 29 3.54 -10.40 5.15
N ARG A 30 3.04 -11.44 4.46
CA ARG A 30 1.85 -12.18 4.88
C ARG A 30 2.02 -12.67 6.32
N VAL A 31 0.98 -12.51 7.13
CA VAL A 31 1.00 -12.95 8.52
C VAL A 31 0.56 -14.40 8.57
N VAL A 32 1.41 -15.26 9.11
CA VAL A 32 1.12 -16.70 9.32
C VAL A 32 1.30 -17.01 10.79
N ALA A 33 0.35 -17.76 11.35
CA ALA A 33 0.46 -18.38 12.65
C ALA A 33 1.23 -19.70 12.53
N LEU A 34 2.27 -19.86 13.34
CA LEU A 34 3.03 -21.12 13.37
C LEU A 34 2.11 -22.29 13.72
N VAL A 35 2.25 -23.40 13.01
CA VAL A 35 1.69 -24.69 13.42
C VAL A 35 2.74 -25.35 14.31
N GLU A 36 2.41 -25.62 15.57
CA GLU A 36 3.34 -26.33 16.45
C GLU A 36 3.50 -27.77 15.94
N GLY A 37 4.72 -28.18 15.57
CA GLY A 37 5.04 -29.58 15.23
C GLY A 37 5.48 -29.89 13.79
N THR A 38 5.76 -28.90 12.93
CA THR A 38 6.39 -29.16 11.61
C THR A 38 7.80 -28.57 11.54
N GLU A 39 8.79 -29.33 12.02
CA GLU A 39 10.18 -29.13 11.65
C GLU A 39 10.43 -29.82 10.30
N THR A 40 10.86 -29.07 9.28
CA THR A 40 11.85 -29.57 8.32
C THR A 40 12.75 -28.43 7.89
N GLU A 41 14.03 -28.59 8.25
CA GLU A 41 15.18 -27.79 7.87
C GLU A 41 15.29 -27.61 6.35
N THR A 42 15.54 -26.39 5.89
CA THR A 42 16.15 -26.17 4.57
C THR A 42 17.63 -25.84 4.77
N ALA A 43 18.46 -26.87 4.86
CA ALA A 43 19.91 -26.76 4.65
C ALA A 43 20.24 -27.07 3.18
N GLY A 44 21.06 -26.23 2.57
CA GLY A 44 21.35 -26.26 1.14
C GLY A 44 22.14 -27.47 0.64
N GLY A 45 22.01 -27.73 -0.66
CA GLY A 45 22.81 -28.70 -1.40
C GLY A 45 22.59 -28.59 -2.91
N MET A 46 23.67 -28.32 -3.64
CA MET A 46 23.78 -28.19 -5.11
C MET A 46 23.49 -29.50 -5.86
N PRO A 47 23.32 -29.48 -7.21
CA PRO A 47 22.60 -30.52 -7.96
C PRO A 47 23.47 -31.69 -8.41
N GLY A 48 22.87 -32.87 -8.51
CA GLY A 48 23.49 -34.09 -9.03
C GLY A 48 22.51 -35.01 -9.75
N LEU A 49 22.58 -34.99 -11.09
CA LEU A 49 22.47 -36.07 -12.08
C LEU A 49 21.40 -37.18 -11.94
N GLY A 50 20.68 -37.40 -13.04
CA GLY A 50 19.54 -38.32 -13.15
C GLY A 50 19.88 -39.82 -13.17
N VAL A 51 18.82 -40.65 -13.13
CA VAL A 51 18.32 -41.55 -14.20
C VAL A 51 17.39 -42.59 -13.56
N GLY A 52 16.19 -42.81 -14.13
CA GLY A 52 15.60 -44.15 -14.25
C GLY A 52 14.18 -44.38 -13.69
N SER A 53 13.25 -44.67 -14.63
CA SER A 53 12.01 -45.49 -14.53
C SER A 53 10.97 -45.13 -13.46
N GLY A 54 9.69 -44.89 -13.77
CA GLY A 54 8.83 -45.57 -14.74
C GLY A 54 7.69 -46.27 -13.99
N LEU A 55 6.50 -45.65 -14.04
CA LEU A 55 5.16 -46.26 -13.89
C LEU A 55 4.83 -46.90 -12.51
N SER A 56 4.46 -46.07 -11.54
CA SER A 56 3.63 -46.49 -10.38
C SER A 56 2.99 -45.34 -9.56
N GLY A 57 3.14 -44.07 -9.96
CA GLY A 57 2.76 -42.92 -9.12
C GLY A 57 1.28 -42.47 -9.19
N GLU A 58 0.58 -42.66 -10.30
CA GLU A 58 -0.71 -41.97 -10.53
C GLU A 58 -1.88 -42.57 -9.75
N ARG A 59 -1.85 -43.86 -9.37
CA ARG A 59 -2.90 -44.47 -8.52
C ARG A 59 -2.69 -44.25 -7.03
N GLY A 60 -1.48 -43.89 -6.60
CA GLY A 60 -1.17 -43.58 -5.19
C GLY A 60 -1.58 -42.16 -4.80
N LEU A 61 -1.33 -41.17 -5.67
CA LEU A 61 -1.71 -39.78 -5.42
C LEU A 61 -3.22 -39.59 -5.37
N LEU A 62 -3.97 -40.19 -6.30
CA LEU A 62 -5.44 -40.03 -6.37
C LEU A 62 -6.17 -40.67 -5.18
N VAL A 63 -5.59 -41.69 -4.53
CA VAL A 63 -6.17 -42.35 -3.35
C VAL A 63 -5.81 -41.61 -2.06
N GLN A 64 -4.66 -40.91 -2.03
CA GLN A 64 -4.32 -40.02 -0.92
C GLN A 64 -5.13 -38.73 -0.95
N GLU A 65 -5.31 -38.09 -2.11
CA GLU A 65 -6.12 -36.87 -2.24
C GLU A 65 -7.60 -37.09 -1.87
N ALA A 66 -8.21 -38.20 -2.30
CA ALA A 66 -9.60 -38.52 -1.97
C ALA A 66 -9.84 -38.87 -0.48
N GLY A 67 -8.80 -39.29 0.25
CA GLY A 67 -8.88 -39.59 1.69
C GLY A 67 -8.88 -38.34 2.56
N VAL A 68 -8.08 -37.33 2.19
CA VAL A 68 -7.97 -36.08 2.96
C VAL A 68 -9.24 -35.24 2.81
N ASP A 69 -9.89 -35.22 1.65
CA ASP A 69 -11.15 -34.47 1.42
C ASP A 69 -12.26 -34.87 2.42
N THR A 70 -12.33 -36.16 2.76
CA THR A 70 -13.22 -36.69 3.79
C THR A 70 -12.84 -36.25 5.21
N GLU A 71 -11.54 -36.14 5.52
CA GLU A 71 -11.06 -35.87 6.88
C GLU A 71 -11.49 -34.49 7.41
N ALA A 72 -11.49 -33.44 6.59
CA ALA A 72 -11.94 -32.12 7.09
C ALA A 72 -13.46 -32.01 7.17
N ALA A 73 -14.22 -32.64 6.26
CA ALA A 73 -15.68 -32.63 6.32
C ALA A 73 -16.20 -33.30 7.59
N ASP A 74 -15.48 -34.33 8.06
CA ASP A 74 -15.76 -35.03 9.31
C ASP A 74 -15.51 -34.17 10.57
N LEU A 75 -14.78 -33.05 10.47
CA LEU A 75 -14.55 -32.12 11.59
C LEU A 75 -15.75 -31.18 11.82
N LEU A 76 -16.55 -30.88 10.80
CA LEU A 76 -17.65 -29.91 10.88
C LEU A 76 -18.63 -30.18 12.05
N PRO A 77 -19.10 -31.44 12.30
CA PRO A 77 -20.01 -31.71 13.42
C PRO A 77 -19.44 -31.31 14.78
N PHE A 78 -18.10 -31.32 14.94
CA PHE A 78 -17.42 -31.00 16.19
C PHE A 78 -17.12 -29.50 16.37
N LEU A 79 -17.21 -28.71 15.30
CA LEU A 79 -17.01 -27.25 15.33
C LEU A 79 -18.31 -26.47 15.58
N LYS A 80 -19.47 -27.11 15.39
CA LYS A 80 -20.77 -26.44 15.51
C LYS A 80 -21.02 -25.85 16.91
N PRO A 81 -21.84 -24.78 17.01
CA PRO A 81 -22.29 -24.26 18.29
C PRO A 81 -22.99 -25.35 19.14
N GLY A 82 -22.74 -25.34 20.45
CA GLY A 82 -23.36 -26.28 21.39
C GLY A 82 -22.59 -27.59 21.62
N VAL A 83 -21.52 -27.85 20.86
CA VAL A 83 -20.58 -28.94 21.15
C VAL A 83 -19.75 -28.60 22.40
N ARG A 84 -19.30 -29.62 23.14
CA ARG A 84 -18.41 -29.44 24.30
C ARG A 84 -17.13 -28.70 23.88
N ALA A 85 -16.74 -27.68 24.65
CA ALA A 85 -15.57 -26.84 24.36
C ALA A 85 -14.27 -27.63 24.14
N GLU A 86 -14.06 -28.73 24.89
CA GLU A 86 -12.90 -29.62 24.73
C GLU A 86 -12.87 -30.27 23.33
N LEU A 87 -14.02 -30.72 22.82
CA LEU A 87 -14.12 -31.32 21.49
C LEU A 87 -13.96 -30.27 20.39
N GLN A 88 -14.52 -29.08 20.60
CA GLN A 88 -14.32 -27.94 19.70
C GLN A 88 -12.85 -27.53 19.63
N ALA A 89 -12.14 -27.53 20.77
CA ALA A 89 -10.71 -27.21 20.82
C ALA A 89 -9.88 -28.23 20.04
N VAL A 90 -10.12 -29.53 20.24
CA VAL A 90 -9.45 -30.59 19.48
C VAL A 90 -9.74 -30.48 17.98
N ALA A 91 -11.01 -30.27 17.60
CA ALA A 91 -11.37 -30.09 16.20
C ALA A 91 -10.71 -28.85 15.58
N ALA A 92 -10.67 -27.73 16.31
CA ALA A 92 -10.00 -26.50 15.86
C ALA A 92 -8.48 -26.69 15.71
N GLN A 93 -7.86 -27.47 16.60
CA GLN A 93 -6.44 -27.84 16.51
C GLN A 93 -6.16 -28.65 15.23
N HIS A 94 -7.03 -29.61 14.87
CA HIS A 94 -6.91 -30.35 13.62
C HIS A 94 -7.08 -29.44 12.39
N VAL A 95 -8.05 -28.52 12.41
CA VAL A 95 -8.19 -27.52 11.33
C VAL A 95 -6.93 -26.66 11.23
N LEU A 96 -6.38 -26.18 12.35
CA LEU A 96 -5.14 -25.41 12.36
C LEU A 96 -3.98 -26.19 11.72
N ALA A 97 -3.83 -27.48 12.04
CA ALA A 97 -2.81 -28.34 11.43
C ALA A 97 -2.95 -28.40 9.90
N LEU A 98 -4.17 -28.53 9.38
CA LEU A 98 -4.43 -28.52 7.93
C LEU A 98 -4.04 -27.19 7.28
N THR A 99 -4.16 -26.05 7.97
CA THR A 99 -3.77 -24.75 7.40
C THR A 99 -2.26 -24.60 7.16
N GLY A 100 -1.44 -25.49 7.73
CA GLY A 100 0.01 -25.49 7.59
C GLY A 100 0.52 -25.87 6.20
N SER A 101 -0.31 -26.50 5.35
CA SER A 101 0.05 -26.90 3.99
C SER A 101 -0.87 -26.25 2.94
N ASP A 102 -0.35 -26.07 1.73
CA ASP A 102 -1.11 -25.53 0.60
C ASP A 102 -2.30 -26.43 0.24
N SER A 103 -2.10 -27.76 0.27
CA SER A 103 -3.16 -28.74 0.02
C SER A 103 -4.25 -28.70 1.09
N GLY A 104 -3.89 -28.60 2.37
CA GLY A 104 -4.86 -28.51 3.45
C GLY A 104 -5.66 -27.20 3.42
N ARG A 105 -5.03 -26.07 3.05
CA ARG A 105 -5.76 -24.82 2.80
C ARG A 105 -6.73 -24.95 1.62
N ALA A 106 -6.29 -25.50 0.49
CA ALA A 106 -7.14 -25.71 -0.69
C ALA A 106 -8.35 -26.61 -0.40
N LEU A 107 -8.17 -27.59 0.48
CA LEU A 107 -9.22 -28.50 0.91
C LEU A 107 -10.25 -27.81 1.81
N LEU A 108 -9.81 -27.04 2.81
CA LEU A 108 -10.69 -26.22 3.65
C LEU A 108 -11.45 -25.18 2.84
N ALA A 109 -10.82 -24.63 1.79
CA ALA A 109 -11.40 -23.66 0.89
C ALA A 109 -12.67 -24.15 0.17
N GLY A 110 -12.81 -25.46 -0.03
CA GLY A 110 -14.00 -26.11 -0.60
C GLY A 110 -15.16 -26.28 0.37
N GLN A 111 -14.98 -25.99 1.67
CA GLN A 111 -15.94 -26.34 2.73
C GLN A 111 -16.54 -25.11 3.41
N ALA A 112 -17.48 -24.43 2.75
CA ALA A 112 -18.08 -23.18 3.23
C ALA A 112 -18.67 -23.27 4.65
N GLU A 113 -19.40 -24.34 4.97
CA GLU A 113 -19.98 -24.57 6.30
C GLU A 113 -18.90 -24.74 7.39
N LEU A 114 -17.77 -25.37 7.05
CA LEU A 114 -16.64 -25.52 7.97
C LEU A 114 -15.95 -24.19 8.19
N LEU A 115 -15.69 -23.41 7.14
CA LEU A 115 -15.15 -22.06 7.25
C LEU A 115 -16.05 -21.16 8.12
N ARG A 116 -17.38 -21.27 7.95
CA ARG A 116 -18.35 -20.57 8.79
C ARG A 116 -18.27 -20.99 10.25
N ALA A 117 -18.26 -22.29 10.53
CA ALA A 117 -18.15 -22.80 11.90
C ALA A 117 -16.82 -22.41 12.57
N LEU A 118 -15.72 -22.42 11.81
CA LEU A 118 -14.41 -21.95 12.26
C LEU A 118 -14.44 -20.45 12.60
N ALA A 119 -15.03 -19.63 11.73
CA ALA A 119 -15.23 -18.20 11.97
C ALA A 119 -16.06 -17.95 13.23
N ASP A 120 -17.17 -18.67 13.40
CA ASP A 120 -18.02 -18.57 14.58
C ASP A 120 -17.28 -18.93 15.86
N LEU A 121 -16.44 -19.97 15.83
CA LEU A 121 -15.65 -20.40 16.98
C LEU A 121 -14.52 -19.42 17.34
N ALA A 122 -13.93 -18.77 16.33
CA ALA A 122 -12.87 -17.78 16.50
C ALA A 122 -13.38 -16.47 17.13
N VAL A 123 -14.66 -16.12 16.94
CA VAL A 123 -15.28 -14.89 17.43
C VAL A 123 -16.43 -15.12 18.42
N ALA A 124 -16.50 -16.33 19.00
CA ALA A 124 -17.50 -16.69 20.00
C ALA A 124 -17.22 -15.98 21.35
N PRO A 125 -18.25 -15.44 22.04
CA PRO A 125 -18.06 -14.79 23.33
C PRO A 125 -17.52 -15.76 24.40
N ALA A 126 -16.96 -15.20 25.46
CA ALA A 126 -16.50 -15.94 26.65
C ALA A 126 -17.55 -16.98 27.15
N PRO A 127 -17.13 -18.14 27.72
CA PRO A 127 -15.87 -18.33 28.45
C PRO A 127 -14.63 -18.75 27.66
N ALA A 128 -14.68 -19.10 26.37
CA ALA A 128 -13.45 -19.33 25.60
C ALA A 128 -13.67 -19.20 24.09
N PRO A 129 -13.37 -18.04 23.48
CA PRO A 129 -13.07 -18.00 22.04
C PRO A 129 -11.89 -18.94 21.75
N SER A 130 -11.94 -19.67 20.63
CA SER A 130 -10.89 -20.64 20.31
C SER A 130 -9.67 -19.97 19.69
N ARG A 131 -8.53 -20.05 20.40
CA ARG A 131 -7.23 -19.58 19.91
C ARG A 131 -6.83 -20.24 18.59
N ASP A 132 -7.01 -21.56 18.52
CA ASP A 132 -6.61 -22.33 17.33
C ASP A 132 -7.51 -22.03 16.14
N ALA A 133 -8.80 -21.73 16.37
CA ALA A 133 -9.67 -21.21 15.32
C ALA A 133 -9.20 -19.85 14.81
N SER A 134 -8.85 -18.92 15.71
CA SER A 134 -8.30 -17.61 15.32
C SER A 134 -6.98 -17.74 14.54
N ARG A 135 -6.06 -18.62 14.97
CA ARG A 135 -4.80 -18.90 14.26
C ARG A 135 -5.02 -19.56 12.89
N ALA A 136 -5.98 -20.47 12.79
CA ALA A 136 -6.34 -21.09 11.52
C ALA A 136 -6.88 -20.03 10.54
N LEU A 137 -7.72 -19.10 11.01
CA LEU A 137 -8.16 -17.96 10.19
C LEU A 137 -6.99 -17.06 9.75
N VAL A 138 -5.98 -16.82 10.59
CA VAL A 138 -4.78 -16.06 10.20
C VAL A 138 -4.10 -16.73 9.00
N ASN A 139 -3.89 -18.05 9.06
CA ASN A 139 -3.26 -18.82 7.99
C ASN A 139 -4.10 -18.86 6.71
N LEU A 140 -5.42 -19.04 6.82
CA LEU A 140 -6.30 -19.01 5.67
C LEU A 140 -6.34 -17.62 5.02
N ALA A 141 -6.40 -16.55 5.82
CA ALA A 141 -6.36 -15.18 5.32
C ALA A 141 -4.98 -14.80 4.75
N ALA A 142 -3.91 -15.49 5.13
CA ALA A 142 -2.59 -15.29 4.53
C ALA A 142 -2.55 -15.68 3.05
N ASP A 143 -3.52 -16.46 2.58
CA ASP A 143 -3.63 -16.92 1.19
C ASP A 143 -4.70 -16.13 0.42
N PRO A 144 -4.32 -15.21 -0.50
CA PRO A 144 -5.26 -14.43 -1.30
C PRO A 144 -6.21 -15.29 -2.14
N GLY A 145 -5.79 -16.51 -2.51
CA GLY A 145 -6.64 -17.45 -3.24
C GLY A 145 -7.92 -17.80 -2.46
N LEU A 146 -7.89 -17.70 -1.13
CA LEU A 146 -8.97 -18.13 -0.24
C LEU A 146 -9.89 -16.99 0.22
N HIS A 147 -9.54 -15.72 -0.04
CA HIS A 147 -10.29 -14.57 0.49
C HIS A 147 -11.75 -14.58 0.04
N ARG A 148 -12.00 -14.94 -1.23
CA ARG A 148 -13.37 -15.03 -1.77
C ARG A 148 -14.20 -16.09 -1.05
N GLN A 149 -13.62 -17.26 -0.75
CA GLN A 149 -14.34 -18.33 -0.06
C GLN A 149 -14.60 -17.98 1.40
N LEU A 150 -13.62 -17.38 2.10
CA LEU A 150 -13.79 -16.91 3.47
C LEU A 150 -14.94 -15.89 3.58
N LEU A 151 -14.97 -14.90 2.68
CA LEU A 151 -16.03 -13.88 2.68
C LEU A 151 -17.38 -14.42 2.18
N ALA A 152 -17.39 -15.40 1.28
CA ALA A 152 -18.63 -16.05 0.87
C ALA A 152 -19.24 -16.89 1.99
N ALA A 153 -18.41 -17.52 2.83
CA ALA A 153 -18.85 -18.29 3.99
C ALA A 153 -19.37 -17.39 5.12
N ASP A 154 -18.80 -16.19 5.29
CA ASP A 154 -19.25 -15.19 6.26
C ASP A 154 -19.00 -13.76 5.77
N THR A 155 -20.03 -13.13 5.22
CA THR A 155 -19.94 -11.75 4.72
C THR A 155 -19.74 -10.73 5.84
N GLU A 156 -20.12 -11.05 7.08
CA GLU A 156 -19.96 -10.18 8.25
C GLU A 156 -18.66 -10.45 9.02
N LEU A 157 -17.81 -11.39 8.55
CA LEU A 157 -16.55 -11.73 9.20
C LEU A 157 -15.65 -10.51 9.47
N PRO A 158 -15.42 -9.58 8.52
CA PRO A 158 -14.62 -8.39 8.80
C PRO A 158 -15.19 -7.53 9.93
N ALA A 159 -16.51 -7.38 10.01
CA ALA A 159 -17.18 -6.58 11.04
C ALA A 159 -17.07 -7.22 12.43
N ARG A 160 -17.23 -8.54 12.49
CA ARG A 160 -17.09 -9.32 13.74
C ARG A 160 -15.66 -9.28 14.24
N LEU A 161 -14.67 -9.48 13.37
CA LEU A 161 -13.25 -9.37 13.72
C LEU A 161 -12.89 -7.96 14.17
N LEU A 162 -13.41 -6.91 13.51
CA LEU A 162 -13.20 -5.53 13.94
C LEU A 162 -13.73 -5.30 15.37
N SER A 163 -14.89 -5.88 15.68
CA SER A 163 -15.46 -5.83 17.04
C SER A 163 -14.55 -6.50 18.07
N CYS A 164 -13.97 -7.66 17.73
CA CYS A 164 -12.98 -8.36 18.57
C CYS A 164 -11.69 -7.54 18.76
N VAL A 165 -11.17 -6.91 17.71
CA VAL A 165 -9.94 -6.10 17.76
C VAL A 165 -10.12 -4.86 18.66
N LEU A 166 -11.30 -4.24 18.61
CA LEU A 166 -11.63 -3.04 19.38
C LEU A 166 -12.20 -3.31 20.78
N ASP A 167 -12.20 -4.58 21.22
CA ASP A 167 -12.53 -4.99 22.59
C ASP A 167 -11.23 -5.11 23.41
N PRO A 168 -11.02 -4.24 24.43
CA PRO A 168 -9.85 -4.27 25.32
C PRO A 168 -9.64 -5.58 26.09
N LEU A 169 -10.69 -6.41 26.21
CA LEU A 169 -10.68 -7.66 26.96
C LEU A 169 -10.62 -8.90 26.06
N TRP A 170 -10.63 -8.73 24.75
CA TRP A 170 -10.62 -9.87 23.83
C TRP A 170 -9.26 -10.56 23.83
N PRO A 171 -9.17 -11.86 24.16
CA PRO A 171 -7.88 -12.53 24.37
C PRO A 171 -7.08 -12.73 23.08
N TRP A 172 -7.75 -12.86 21.94
CA TRP A 172 -7.14 -13.13 20.63
C TRP A 172 -7.23 -11.93 19.68
N ALA A 173 -7.12 -10.72 20.23
CA ALA A 173 -7.28 -9.49 19.46
C ALA A 173 -6.10 -9.28 18.50
N GLU A 174 -4.92 -9.82 18.84
CA GLU A 174 -3.75 -9.84 17.96
C GLU A 174 -4.02 -10.67 16.70
N GLU A 175 -4.55 -11.89 16.87
CA GLU A 175 -4.93 -12.78 15.77
C GLU A 175 -6.04 -12.16 14.93
N ALA A 176 -7.06 -11.58 15.55
CA ALA A 176 -8.11 -10.88 14.81
C ALA A 176 -7.56 -9.70 13.98
N ALA A 177 -6.63 -8.92 14.54
CA ALA A 177 -5.95 -7.85 13.81
C ALA A 177 -5.10 -8.38 12.66
N ALA A 178 -4.43 -9.53 12.84
CA ALA A 178 -3.67 -10.20 11.79
C ALA A 178 -4.56 -10.68 10.64
N VAL A 179 -5.73 -11.26 10.93
CA VAL A 179 -6.71 -11.66 9.90
C VAL A 179 -7.17 -10.43 9.10
N LEU A 180 -7.55 -9.35 9.78
CA LEU A 180 -7.96 -8.12 9.11
C LEU A 180 -6.83 -7.51 8.26
N ALA A 181 -5.61 -7.46 8.79
CA ALA A 181 -4.45 -6.96 8.05
C ALA A 181 -4.15 -7.81 6.80
N ASN A 182 -4.40 -9.12 6.86
CA ASN A 182 -4.26 -10.02 5.73
C ASN A 182 -5.35 -9.80 4.67
N LEU A 183 -6.63 -9.75 5.08
CA LEU A 183 -7.78 -9.55 4.20
C LEU A 183 -7.77 -8.16 3.55
N SER A 184 -7.37 -7.12 4.29
CA SER A 184 -7.43 -5.73 3.81
C SER A 184 -6.39 -5.39 2.74
N ARG A 185 -5.54 -6.34 2.34
CA ARG A 185 -4.66 -6.19 1.16
C ARG A 185 -5.44 -6.22 -0.16
N GLU A 186 -6.60 -6.85 -0.16
CA GLU A 186 -7.46 -6.95 -1.33
C GLU A 186 -8.58 -5.90 -1.29
N LEU A 187 -8.97 -5.40 -2.47
CA LEU A 187 -9.91 -4.30 -2.60
C LEU A 187 -11.28 -4.60 -1.98
N ALA A 188 -11.85 -5.78 -2.24
CA ALA A 188 -13.21 -6.12 -1.80
C ALA A 188 -13.34 -6.30 -0.27
N PRO A 189 -12.48 -7.08 0.43
CA PRO A 189 -12.51 -7.13 1.89
C PRO A 189 -12.19 -5.78 2.54
N CYS A 190 -11.26 -5.01 1.96
CA CYS A 190 -10.93 -3.67 2.43
C CYS A 190 -12.14 -2.73 2.35
N ALA A 191 -12.86 -2.74 1.24
CA ALA A 191 -14.09 -1.97 1.05
C ALA A 191 -15.19 -2.35 2.06
N ALA A 192 -15.40 -3.65 2.30
CA ALA A 192 -16.38 -4.12 3.30
C ALA A 192 -16.02 -3.65 4.72
N LEU A 193 -14.73 -3.67 5.08
CA LEU A 193 -14.28 -3.14 6.37
C LEU A 193 -14.45 -1.61 6.46
N MET A 194 -14.13 -0.90 5.37
CA MET A 194 -14.30 0.54 5.25
C MET A 194 -15.76 0.96 5.42
N GLU A 195 -16.69 0.26 4.78
CA GLU A 195 -18.12 0.49 4.98
C GLU A 195 -18.46 0.45 6.48
N LYS A 196 -18.04 -0.59 7.21
CA LYS A 196 -18.35 -0.69 8.65
C LYS A 196 -17.64 0.37 9.50
N LEU A 197 -16.45 0.81 9.12
CA LEU A 197 -15.74 1.89 9.80
C LEU A 197 -16.40 3.26 9.59
N MET A 198 -17.10 3.45 8.46
CA MET A 198 -17.62 4.73 8.00
C MET A 198 -19.17 4.85 8.06
N VAL A 199 -19.92 3.76 8.29
CA VAL A 199 -21.41 3.68 8.16
C VAL A 199 -22.23 4.46 9.20
N SER A 200 -21.68 4.92 10.32
CA SER A 200 -22.47 5.72 11.28
C SER A 200 -22.31 7.21 11.00
N GLU A 201 -23.35 8.06 11.10
CA GLU A 201 -23.24 9.54 11.03
C GLU A 201 -22.20 10.12 12.00
N THR A 202 -21.83 9.35 13.03
CA THR A 202 -20.55 9.43 13.75
C THR A 202 -19.38 8.82 12.95
N GLU A 203 -19.17 9.28 11.72
CA GLU A 203 -18.32 8.67 10.67
C GLU A 203 -16.84 8.50 11.07
N ARG A 204 -16.46 9.11 12.20
CA ARG A 204 -15.09 9.16 12.72
C ARG A 204 -14.84 8.24 13.91
N LEU A 205 -15.85 7.61 14.53
CA LEU A 205 -15.67 6.83 15.77
C LEU A 205 -14.96 5.48 15.54
N GLY A 206 -15.20 4.79 14.42
CA GLY A 206 -14.57 3.50 14.12
C GLY A 206 -13.08 3.62 13.88
N LEU A 207 -12.69 4.51 12.95
CA LEU A 207 -11.29 4.76 12.62
C LEU A 207 -10.54 5.44 13.78
N GLU A 208 -11.18 6.35 14.50
CA GLU A 208 -10.61 6.94 15.73
C GLU A 208 -10.38 5.87 16.80
N ARG A 209 -11.31 4.93 17.00
CA ARG A 209 -11.11 3.80 17.93
C ARG A 209 -9.94 2.91 17.50
N LEU A 210 -9.78 2.65 16.20
CA LEU A 210 -8.67 1.87 15.68
C LEU A 210 -7.33 2.59 15.91
N VAL A 211 -7.26 3.89 15.63
CA VAL A 211 -6.06 4.71 15.91
C VAL A 211 -5.79 4.82 17.41
N ASN A 212 -6.82 4.95 18.24
CA ASN A 212 -6.70 4.89 19.71
C ASN A 212 -6.11 3.56 20.16
N ALA A 213 -6.65 2.43 19.69
CA ALA A 213 -6.13 1.10 20.02
C ALA A 213 -4.67 0.91 19.57
N LEU A 214 -4.29 1.45 18.42
CA LEU A 214 -2.92 1.42 17.94
C LEU A 214 -1.98 2.30 18.78
N CYS A 215 -2.40 3.51 19.15
CA CYS A 215 -1.55 4.50 19.82
C CYS A 215 -1.49 4.36 21.34
N THR A 216 -2.44 3.66 21.97
CA THR A 216 -2.48 3.48 23.43
C THR A 216 -1.65 2.26 23.84
N PRO A 217 -0.54 2.45 24.59
CA PRO A 217 0.16 1.33 25.19
C PRO A 217 -0.78 0.53 26.09
N SER A 218 -0.71 -0.79 26.03
CA SER A 218 -1.55 -1.69 26.84
C SER A 218 -3.06 -1.46 26.67
N TYR A 219 -3.51 -1.02 25.48
CA TYR A 219 -4.94 -0.93 25.15
C TYR A 219 -5.69 -2.24 25.46
N ASN A 220 -5.06 -3.37 25.14
CA ASN A 220 -5.51 -4.70 25.51
C ASN A 220 -4.37 -5.39 26.30
N ALA A 221 -4.71 -5.97 27.45
CA ALA A 221 -3.72 -6.59 28.34
C ALA A 221 -3.24 -7.98 27.86
N ALA A 222 -4.05 -8.66 27.04
CA ALA A 222 -3.76 -9.98 26.49
C ALA A 222 -3.13 -9.92 25.08
N ALA A 223 -3.31 -8.82 24.36
CA ALA A 223 -2.88 -8.67 22.97
C ALA A 223 -2.13 -7.35 22.73
N PRO A 224 -0.91 -7.39 22.15
CA PRO A 224 -0.13 -6.18 21.93
C PRO A 224 -0.58 -5.35 20.72
N LEU A 225 -1.49 -5.85 19.90
CA LEU A 225 -2.10 -5.23 18.70
C LEU A 225 -1.09 -4.73 17.65
N HIS A 226 -0.03 -5.48 17.36
CA HIS A 226 1.00 -5.06 16.40
C HIS A 226 0.46 -4.98 14.97
N TYR A 227 -0.45 -5.90 14.60
CA TYR A 227 -1.03 -5.96 13.26
C TYR A 227 -2.03 -4.84 12.93
N LEU A 228 -2.41 -4.01 13.91
CA LEU A 228 -3.12 -2.75 13.63
C LEU A 228 -2.29 -1.79 12.76
N GLY A 229 -0.96 -1.85 12.84
CA GLY A 229 -0.08 -1.02 12.00
C GLY A 229 -0.24 -1.35 10.50
N PRO A 230 0.04 -2.60 10.08
CA PRO A 230 -0.21 -3.05 8.71
C PRO A 230 -1.67 -2.88 8.27
N LEU A 231 -2.65 -3.14 9.13
CA LEU A 231 -4.06 -2.88 8.82
C LEU A 231 -4.30 -1.41 8.47
N LEU A 232 -3.87 -0.48 9.32
CA LEU A 232 -4.00 0.95 9.07
C LEU A 232 -3.25 1.38 7.80
N SER A 233 -2.09 0.78 7.52
CA SER A 233 -1.33 1.03 6.29
C SER A 233 -2.07 0.59 5.04
N ASN A 234 -2.82 -0.52 5.10
CA ASN A 234 -3.64 -0.98 3.99
C ASN A 234 -4.85 -0.06 3.79
N LEU A 235 -5.52 0.30 4.89
CA LEU A 235 -6.67 1.21 4.87
C LEU A 235 -6.30 2.60 4.36
N SER A 236 -5.11 3.12 4.71
CA SER A 236 -4.63 4.44 4.27
C SER A 236 -4.30 4.52 2.78
N GLN A 237 -4.49 3.44 2.02
CA GLN A 237 -4.51 3.54 0.56
C GLN A 237 -5.81 4.19 0.04
N GLN A 238 -6.88 4.20 0.85
CA GLN A 238 -8.14 4.85 0.50
C GLN A 238 -8.10 6.35 0.85
N ALA A 239 -8.64 7.20 -0.03
CA ALA A 239 -8.56 8.65 0.09
C ALA A 239 -9.25 9.18 1.35
N GLU A 240 -10.38 8.58 1.71
CA GLU A 240 -11.19 8.91 2.88
C GLU A 240 -10.44 8.66 4.19
N VAL A 241 -9.69 7.55 4.26
CA VAL A 241 -8.85 7.24 5.42
C VAL A 241 -7.72 8.25 5.53
N ARG A 242 -7.06 8.61 4.43
CA ARG A 242 -5.99 9.61 4.49
C ARG A 242 -6.53 10.99 4.86
N ALA A 243 -7.71 11.37 4.37
CA ALA A 243 -8.38 12.62 4.76
C ALA A 243 -8.63 12.65 6.27
N PHE A 244 -9.08 11.54 6.87
CA PHE A 244 -9.20 11.41 8.31
C PHE A 244 -7.84 11.54 9.03
N LEU A 245 -6.78 10.88 8.52
CA LEU A 245 -5.46 10.87 9.15
C LEU A 245 -4.78 12.25 9.10
N LEU A 246 -5.02 13.02 8.05
CA LEU A 246 -4.44 14.36 7.84
C LEU A 246 -5.28 15.51 8.40
N ASP A 247 -6.45 15.22 8.99
CA ASP A 247 -7.29 16.21 9.66
C ASP A 247 -6.51 16.85 10.83
N GLN A 248 -6.27 18.16 10.72
CA GLN A 248 -5.46 18.92 11.66
C GLN A 248 -6.07 18.95 13.06
N ASP A 249 -7.40 18.91 13.17
CA ASP A 249 -8.09 18.96 14.46
C ASP A 249 -7.93 17.66 15.25
N ARG A 250 -7.57 16.56 14.57
CA ARG A 250 -7.44 15.22 15.18
C ARG A 250 -6.03 14.90 15.65
N CYS A 251 -5.03 15.58 15.11
CA CYS A 251 -3.62 15.34 15.38
C CYS A 251 -3.19 13.87 15.24
N VAL A 252 -3.76 13.10 14.31
CA VAL A 252 -3.50 11.65 14.21
C VAL A 252 -2.05 11.38 13.80
N VAL A 253 -1.52 12.10 12.82
CA VAL A 253 -0.11 11.98 12.39
C VAL A 253 0.84 12.14 13.58
N GLN A 254 0.61 13.15 14.43
CA GLN A 254 1.42 13.43 15.62
C GLN A 254 1.39 12.27 16.62
N ARG A 255 0.26 11.57 16.72
CA ARG A 255 0.12 10.37 17.58
C ARG A 255 0.77 9.12 16.99
N LEU A 256 0.87 9.04 15.66
CA LEU A 256 1.53 7.94 14.96
C LEU A 256 3.06 8.08 14.94
N LEU A 257 3.59 9.31 14.86
CA LEU A 257 5.03 9.57 14.76
C LEU A 257 5.89 8.84 15.81
N PRO A 258 5.55 8.80 17.12
CA PRO A 258 6.33 8.05 18.11
C PRO A 258 6.45 6.56 17.79
N LEU A 259 5.42 5.97 17.16
CA LEU A 259 5.39 4.54 16.84
C LEU A 259 6.33 4.15 15.70
N THR A 260 6.89 5.12 14.96
CA THR A 260 7.94 4.87 13.96
C THR A 260 9.22 4.31 14.60
N GLN A 261 9.42 4.55 15.89
CA GLN A 261 10.54 4.09 16.69
C GLN A 261 10.12 3.07 17.76
N TYR A 262 8.94 2.47 17.64
CA TYR A 262 8.42 1.51 18.62
C TYR A 262 9.38 0.31 18.78
N PRO A 263 9.97 0.06 19.96
CA PRO A 263 11.11 -0.85 20.08
C PRO A 263 10.75 -2.32 19.82
N ASP A 264 9.62 -2.79 20.35
CA ASP A 264 9.36 -4.22 20.49
C ASP A 264 8.79 -4.89 19.23
N SER A 265 8.46 -4.12 18.19
CA SER A 265 7.81 -4.68 17.00
C SER A 265 8.16 -3.92 15.71
N SER A 266 8.95 -4.58 14.86
CA SER A 266 9.22 -4.13 13.49
C SER A 266 7.96 -4.09 12.63
N VAL A 267 7.00 -4.98 12.88
CA VAL A 267 5.69 -5.04 12.19
C VAL A 267 4.91 -3.75 12.45
N ARG A 268 4.82 -3.34 13.72
CA ARG A 268 4.14 -2.10 14.13
C ARG A 268 4.83 -0.87 13.53
N ARG A 269 6.17 -0.78 13.64
CA ARG A 269 6.96 0.30 13.02
C ARG A 269 6.74 0.38 11.52
N GLY A 270 6.87 -0.76 10.83
CA GLY A 270 6.71 -0.85 9.37
C GLY A 270 5.32 -0.44 8.90
N GLY A 271 4.26 -0.89 9.59
CA GLY A 271 2.89 -0.49 9.30
C GLY A 271 2.63 1.01 9.52
N VAL A 272 3.18 1.59 10.59
CA VAL A 272 3.06 3.04 10.84
C VAL A 272 3.83 3.84 9.79
N VAL A 273 5.06 3.44 9.45
CA VAL A 273 5.85 4.08 8.39
C VAL A 273 5.14 3.96 7.05
N GLY A 274 4.55 2.80 6.73
CA GLY A 274 3.73 2.60 5.54
C GLY A 274 2.50 3.51 5.52
N THR A 275 1.83 3.66 6.67
CA THR A 275 0.69 4.57 6.83
C THR A 275 1.09 6.01 6.54
N LEU A 276 2.16 6.50 7.17
CA LEU A 276 2.68 7.85 6.97
C LEU A 276 3.15 8.06 5.53
N ARG A 277 3.85 7.09 4.93
CA ARG A 277 4.23 7.11 3.52
C ARG A 277 3.00 7.28 2.62
N ASN A 278 1.92 6.55 2.87
CA ASN A 278 0.70 6.65 2.09
C ASN A 278 0.00 8.02 2.27
N CYS A 279 0.08 8.62 3.46
CA CYS A 279 -0.40 9.99 3.71
C CYS A 279 0.53 11.07 3.12
N CYS A 280 1.79 10.75 2.91
CA CYS A 280 2.73 11.61 2.20
C CYS A 280 2.67 11.37 0.67
N PHE A 281 1.97 10.33 0.22
CA PHE A 281 1.67 10.15 -1.19
C PHE A 281 0.72 11.27 -1.61
N GLU A 282 1.11 11.96 -2.66
CA GLU A 282 0.67 13.32 -3.00
C GLU A 282 -0.85 13.47 -3.02
N HIS A 283 -1.35 14.12 -1.97
CA HIS A 283 -2.76 14.51 -1.80
C HIS A 283 -3.28 15.51 -2.84
N GLY A 284 -2.40 16.00 -3.72
CA GLY A 284 -2.78 16.83 -4.87
C GLY A 284 -3.09 16.01 -6.13
N LEU A 285 -2.63 14.77 -6.27
CA LEU A 285 -2.86 14.01 -7.50
C LEU A 285 -4.29 13.41 -7.53
N PRO A 286 -4.96 13.39 -8.69
CA PRO A 286 -6.17 12.58 -8.91
C PRO A 286 -6.00 11.13 -8.42
N VAL A 287 -7.08 10.51 -7.91
CA VAL A 287 -7.07 9.13 -7.37
C VAL A 287 -6.44 8.13 -8.35
N ASP A 288 -6.75 8.27 -9.64
CA ASP A 288 -6.26 7.40 -10.72
C ASP A 288 -4.72 7.47 -10.91
N LEU A 289 -4.06 8.49 -10.36
CA LEU A 289 -2.61 8.69 -10.44
C LEU A 289 -1.85 8.27 -9.17
N GLN A 290 -2.54 7.98 -8.07
CA GLN A 290 -1.90 7.70 -6.77
C GLN A 290 -1.40 6.25 -6.65
N TYR A 291 -2.07 5.29 -7.28
CA TYR A 291 -1.79 3.85 -7.18
C TYR A 291 -1.64 3.21 -8.56
N LEU A 292 -0.76 3.77 -9.39
CA LEU A 292 -0.47 3.20 -10.70
C LEU A 292 0.14 1.79 -10.57
N PRO A 293 -0.25 0.84 -11.44
CA PRO A 293 0.32 -0.50 -11.41
C PRO A 293 1.80 -0.46 -11.83
N PRO A 294 2.62 -1.44 -11.41
CA PRO A 294 4.08 -1.41 -11.58
C PRO A 294 4.53 -1.47 -13.04
N ASP A 295 3.67 -1.93 -13.95
CA ASP A 295 3.87 -2.00 -15.39
C ASP A 295 3.44 -0.73 -16.13
N LYS A 296 2.86 0.27 -15.43
CA LYS A 296 2.48 1.54 -16.05
C LYS A 296 3.70 2.28 -16.60
N GLN A 297 3.71 2.52 -17.90
CA GLN A 297 4.73 3.31 -18.60
C GLN A 297 4.19 4.67 -19.07
N ARG A 298 5.09 5.59 -19.38
CA ARG A 298 4.78 6.85 -20.09
C ARG A 298 4.40 6.54 -21.54
N GLU A 299 3.70 7.48 -22.18
CA GLU A 299 3.39 7.41 -23.61
C GLU A 299 4.71 7.32 -24.43
N PRO A 300 4.92 6.27 -25.25
CA PRO A 300 6.15 6.10 -26.03
C PRO A 300 6.31 7.12 -27.16
N ASP A 301 5.22 7.59 -27.77
CA ASP A 301 5.27 8.53 -28.90
C ASP A 301 5.53 9.98 -28.42
N ALA A 302 6.59 10.59 -28.92
CA ALA A 302 7.01 11.94 -28.53
C ALA A 302 6.04 13.04 -28.99
N ASP A 303 5.44 12.88 -30.16
CA ASP A 303 4.47 13.84 -30.68
C ASP A 303 3.19 13.81 -29.84
N ILE A 304 2.77 12.61 -29.41
CA ILE A 304 1.62 12.46 -28.50
C ILE A 304 1.93 13.09 -27.14
N ARG A 305 3.12 12.84 -26.56
CA ARG A 305 3.54 13.51 -25.31
C ARG A 305 3.50 15.02 -25.43
N LYS A 306 4.02 15.57 -26.53
CA LYS A 306 3.99 17.02 -26.80
C LYS A 306 2.56 17.54 -26.90
N MET A 307 1.69 16.87 -27.66
CA MET A 307 0.28 17.25 -27.79
C MET A 307 -0.44 17.27 -26.45
N LEU A 308 -0.17 16.31 -25.57
CA LEU A 308 -0.75 16.27 -24.22
C LEU A 308 -0.28 17.45 -23.36
N ILE A 309 1.01 17.79 -23.43
CA ILE A 309 1.56 18.97 -22.72
C ILE A 309 0.93 20.26 -23.26
N GLU A 310 0.81 20.40 -24.58
CA GLU A 310 0.19 21.56 -25.22
C GLU A 310 -1.30 21.68 -24.89
N ALA A 311 -2.01 20.55 -24.78
CA ALA A 311 -3.39 20.56 -24.32
C ALA A 311 -3.52 21.07 -22.88
N ILE A 312 -2.63 20.66 -21.97
CA ILE A 312 -2.61 21.19 -20.60
C ILE A 312 -2.23 22.68 -20.60
N MET A 313 -1.29 23.10 -21.45
CA MET A 313 -0.95 24.52 -21.63
C MET A 313 -2.15 25.37 -22.05
N LEU A 314 -3.04 24.84 -22.90
CA LEU A 314 -4.27 25.55 -23.25
C LEU A 314 -5.24 25.65 -22.07
N LEU A 315 -5.32 24.62 -21.21
CA LEU A 315 -6.14 24.67 -19.99
C LEU A 315 -5.61 25.70 -18.98
N THR A 316 -4.30 25.95 -18.97
CA THR A 316 -3.65 26.96 -18.11
C THR A 316 -3.71 28.38 -18.67
N ALA A 317 -4.44 28.62 -19.77
CA ALA A 317 -4.60 29.97 -20.33
C ALA A 317 -5.25 30.94 -19.35
N THR A 318 -6.20 30.48 -18.53
CA THR A 318 -6.96 31.32 -17.59
C THR A 318 -6.54 31.08 -16.14
N ALA A 319 -6.70 32.08 -15.26
CA ALA A 319 -6.37 31.94 -13.83
C ALA A 319 -7.12 30.78 -13.14
N PRO A 320 -8.45 30.56 -13.34
CA PRO A 320 -9.12 29.39 -12.79
C PRO A 320 -8.58 28.07 -13.32
N GLY A 321 -8.23 28.01 -14.61
CA GLY A 321 -7.63 26.83 -15.22
C GLY A 321 -6.25 26.51 -14.66
N ARG A 322 -5.38 27.52 -14.49
CA ARG A 322 -4.08 27.38 -13.79
C ARG A 322 -4.26 26.86 -12.38
N GLN A 323 -5.18 27.46 -11.62
CA GLN A 323 -5.44 27.05 -10.25
C GLN A 323 -5.89 25.60 -10.19
N GLN A 324 -6.83 25.20 -11.04
CA GLN A 324 -7.30 23.82 -11.10
C GLN A 324 -6.16 22.84 -11.43
N ILE A 325 -5.31 23.14 -12.42
CA ILE A 325 -4.17 22.27 -12.77
C ILE A 325 -3.12 22.21 -11.63
N ARG A 326 -2.88 23.32 -10.92
CA ARG A 326 -2.02 23.34 -9.72
C ARG A 326 -2.59 22.49 -8.58
N ASP A 327 -3.89 22.61 -8.31
CA ASP A 327 -4.58 21.87 -7.26
C ASP A 327 -4.55 20.36 -7.52
N GLN A 328 -4.47 19.95 -8.80
CA GLN A 328 -4.28 18.55 -9.21
C GLN A 328 -2.81 18.06 -9.16
N GLY A 329 -1.90 18.82 -8.56
CA GLY A 329 -0.50 18.41 -8.37
C GLY A 329 0.33 18.31 -9.65
N ALA A 330 -0.11 18.95 -10.74
CA ALA A 330 0.51 18.79 -12.07
C ALA A 330 2.00 19.13 -12.12
N TYR A 331 2.46 20.10 -11.30
CA TYR A 331 3.88 20.46 -11.20
C TYR A 331 4.78 19.26 -10.89
N LEU A 332 4.35 18.36 -10.01
CA LEU A 332 5.12 17.20 -9.55
C LEU A 332 5.30 16.22 -10.71
N VAL A 333 4.23 15.93 -11.44
CA VAL A 333 4.25 15.08 -12.63
C VAL A 333 5.11 15.69 -13.73
N LEU A 334 4.97 17.00 -13.99
CA LEU A 334 5.71 17.69 -15.03
C LEU A 334 7.20 17.79 -14.72
N ARG A 335 7.59 17.99 -13.45
CA ARG A 335 9.00 17.99 -13.03
C ARG A 335 9.65 16.63 -13.30
N GLU A 336 8.99 15.53 -12.93
CA GLU A 336 9.50 14.19 -13.19
C GLU A 336 9.45 13.82 -14.69
N LEU A 337 8.51 14.37 -15.46
CA LEU A 337 8.48 14.25 -16.91
C LEU A 337 9.66 15.00 -17.54
N HIS A 338 9.89 16.26 -17.19
CA HIS A 338 10.98 17.09 -17.70
C HIS A 338 12.36 16.46 -17.42
N ASN A 339 12.58 15.93 -16.21
CA ASN A 339 13.81 15.25 -15.83
C ASN A 339 14.08 13.96 -16.65
N TRP A 340 13.02 13.25 -17.02
CA TRP A 340 13.12 11.98 -17.75
C TRP A 340 13.10 12.15 -19.28
N GLU A 341 12.38 13.14 -19.79
CA GLU A 341 12.02 13.28 -21.20
C GLU A 341 13.25 13.34 -22.11
N PRO A 342 13.48 12.38 -23.00
CA PRO A 342 14.66 12.38 -23.88
C PRO A 342 14.58 13.43 -25.01
N GLU A 343 13.38 13.74 -25.51
CA GLU A 343 13.22 14.58 -26.69
C GLU A 343 13.28 16.08 -26.35
N PRO A 344 14.19 16.86 -26.98
CA PRO A 344 14.39 18.27 -26.64
C PRO A 344 13.12 19.12 -26.79
N ASP A 345 12.37 18.93 -27.87
CA ASP A 345 11.17 19.72 -28.17
C ASP A 345 10.06 19.49 -27.14
N VAL A 346 9.90 18.24 -26.69
CA VAL A 346 8.94 17.87 -25.65
C VAL A 346 9.39 18.43 -24.29
N ARG A 347 10.69 18.37 -24.00
CA ARG A 347 11.27 18.90 -22.77
C ARG A 347 11.08 20.42 -22.66
N ILE A 348 11.26 21.16 -23.76
CA ILE A 348 11.01 22.61 -23.85
C ILE A 348 9.52 22.92 -23.64
N ALA A 349 8.62 22.17 -24.28
CA ALA A 349 7.18 22.35 -24.08
C ALA A 349 6.79 22.13 -22.60
N CYS A 350 7.37 21.10 -21.96
CA CYS A 350 7.18 20.80 -20.55
C CYS A 350 7.71 21.93 -19.66
N GLU A 351 8.90 22.44 -19.94
CA GLU A 351 9.51 23.55 -19.20
C GLU A 351 8.65 24.82 -19.24
N LYS A 352 8.17 25.20 -20.43
CA LYS A 352 7.24 26.33 -20.58
C LYS A 352 6.00 26.17 -19.72
N LEU A 353 5.41 24.97 -19.70
CA LEU A 353 4.24 24.70 -18.88
C LEU A 353 4.55 24.80 -17.38
N ILE A 354 5.71 24.30 -16.95
CA ILE A 354 6.19 24.44 -15.57
C ILE A 354 6.30 25.92 -15.21
N GLN A 355 6.91 26.74 -16.05
CA GLN A 355 7.05 28.19 -15.84
C GLN A 355 5.69 28.87 -15.66
N VAL A 356 4.69 28.51 -16.47
CA VAL A 356 3.30 29.02 -16.33
C VAL A 356 2.66 28.61 -15.00
N LEU A 357 2.95 27.40 -14.51
CA LEU A 357 2.37 26.91 -13.25
C LEU A 357 3.03 27.47 -12.00
N ILE A 358 4.34 27.73 -12.03
CA ILE A 358 5.07 28.29 -10.87
C ILE A 358 5.07 29.82 -10.83
N GLY A 359 4.73 30.47 -11.95
CA GLY A 359 4.70 31.93 -12.07
C GLY A 359 3.60 32.57 -11.23
N ASP A 360 3.81 33.84 -10.88
CA ASP A 360 2.81 34.66 -10.22
C ASP A 360 1.60 34.90 -11.14
N GLU A 361 0.41 35.04 -10.55
CA GLU A 361 -0.80 35.35 -11.33
C GLU A 361 -0.71 36.77 -11.94
N PRO A 362 -1.09 36.94 -13.21
CA PRO A 362 -1.13 38.25 -13.86
C PRO A 362 -2.02 39.27 -13.15
N GLU A 363 -1.84 40.56 -13.46
CA GLU A 363 -2.70 41.62 -12.96
C GLU A 363 -4.17 41.44 -13.42
N VAL A 364 -5.11 41.92 -12.60
CA VAL A 364 -6.55 41.83 -12.86
C VAL A 364 -6.88 42.42 -14.23
N GLY A 365 -7.46 41.61 -15.12
CA GLY A 365 -7.72 41.97 -16.52
C GLY A 365 -6.70 41.44 -17.53
N MET A 366 -5.62 40.78 -17.08
CA MET A 366 -4.70 39.99 -17.91
C MET A 366 -4.77 38.48 -17.59
N ASP A 367 -5.90 38.03 -17.05
CA ASP A 367 -6.05 36.69 -16.52
C ASP A 367 -5.99 35.59 -17.59
N ASN A 368 -6.35 35.93 -18.85
CA ASN A 368 -6.28 35.04 -20.01
C ASN A 368 -5.00 35.31 -20.83
N LEU A 369 -4.03 34.43 -20.71
CA LEU A 369 -2.71 34.53 -21.37
C LEU A 369 -2.80 34.49 -22.90
N LEU A 370 -3.89 33.98 -23.48
CA LEU A 370 -4.10 33.96 -24.93
C LEU A 370 -4.62 35.30 -25.47
N GLU A 371 -5.12 36.19 -24.61
CA GLU A 371 -5.72 37.47 -24.99
C GLU A 371 -4.83 38.67 -24.65
N VAL A 372 -3.72 38.46 -23.94
CA VAL A 372 -2.77 39.52 -23.57
C VAL A 372 -2.04 40.03 -24.81
N GLN A 373 -2.17 41.32 -25.10
CA GLN A 373 -1.40 41.99 -26.14
C GLN A 373 -0.02 42.36 -25.58
N VAL A 374 1.02 41.67 -26.04
CA VAL A 374 2.40 41.97 -25.67
C VAL A 374 2.92 43.12 -26.55
N PRO A 375 3.38 44.25 -25.97
CA PRO A 375 4.01 45.32 -26.72
C PRO A 375 5.24 44.82 -27.51
N GLU A 376 5.43 45.31 -28.74
CA GLU A 376 6.50 44.82 -29.64
C GLU A 376 7.92 44.93 -29.05
N ASP A 377 8.16 45.92 -28.21
CA ASP A 377 9.45 46.14 -27.53
C ASP A 377 9.73 45.05 -26.49
N VAL A 378 8.71 44.64 -25.75
CA VAL A 378 8.79 43.54 -24.77
C VAL A 378 8.98 42.21 -25.49
N GLU A 379 8.24 41.97 -26.58
CA GLU A 379 8.39 40.77 -27.40
C GLU A 379 9.82 40.61 -27.94
N ARG A 380 10.41 41.71 -28.46
CA ARG A 380 11.79 41.70 -28.95
C ARG A 380 12.80 41.42 -27.85
N GLN A 381 12.59 41.94 -26.63
CA GLN A 381 13.44 41.66 -25.48
C GLN A 381 13.37 40.18 -25.07
N LEU A 382 12.17 39.61 -24.97
CA LEU A 382 11.99 38.19 -24.65
C LEU A 382 12.66 37.29 -25.70
N GLN A 383 12.46 37.59 -26.99
CA GLN A 383 13.14 36.86 -28.07
C GLN A 383 14.67 37.00 -28.05
N GLN A 384 15.22 38.09 -27.51
CA GLN A 384 16.66 38.24 -27.30
C GLN A 384 17.15 37.37 -26.15
N LEU A 385 16.44 37.38 -25.02
CA LEU A 385 16.75 36.56 -23.85
C LEU A 385 16.71 35.06 -24.18
N ASP A 386 15.65 34.59 -24.85
CA ASP A 386 15.51 33.19 -25.28
C ASP A 386 16.69 32.74 -26.15
N ARG A 387 17.10 33.59 -27.11
CA ARG A 387 18.26 33.30 -27.97
C ARG A 387 19.56 33.26 -27.19
N GLN A 388 19.70 34.13 -26.19
CA GLN A 388 20.89 34.22 -25.37
C GLN A 388 21.02 32.98 -24.47
N GLU A 389 19.93 32.56 -23.84
CA GLU A 389 19.86 31.37 -23.00
C GLU A 389 20.13 30.09 -23.82
N GLN A 390 19.59 29.99 -25.04
CA GLN A 390 19.90 28.88 -25.96
C GLN A 390 21.38 28.81 -26.34
N LEU A 391 22.03 29.97 -26.54
CA LEU A 391 23.46 30.03 -26.84
C LEU A 391 24.32 29.62 -25.64
N GLU A 392 23.95 30.06 -24.44
CA GLU A 392 24.62 29.67 -23.20
C GLU A 392 24.50 28.17 -22.93
N LEU A 393 23.31 27.59 -23.12
CA LEU A 393 23.09 26.16 -22.98
C LEU A 393 23.89 25.35 -24.02
N ALA A 394 23.94 25.84 -25.26
CA ALA A 394 24.74 25.22 -26.33
C ALA A 394 26.25 25.28 -26.04
N GLN A 395 26.73 26.35 -25.39
CA GLN A 395 28.11 26.46 -24.92
C GLN A 395 28.39 25.49 -23.76
N GLU A 396 27.53 25.43 -22.74
CA GLU A 396 27.71 24.51 -21.62
C GLU A 396 27.74 23.04 -22.06
N LEU A 397 26.90 22.66 -23.02
CA LEU A 397 26.88 21.30 -23.58
C LEU A 397 28.15 20.97 -24.37
N ARG A 398 28.73 21.97 -25.07
CA ARG A 398 30.04 21.82 -25.73
C ARG A 398 31.17 21.65 -24.73
N ASP A 399 31.14 22.40 -23.63
CA ASP A 399 32.18 22.36 -22.60
C ASP A 399 32.10 21.06 -21.77
N LYS A 400 30.91 20.54 -21.50
CA LYS A 400 30.69 19.24 -20.82
C LYS A 400 31.05 18.03 -21.70
N GLY A 401 31.11 18.19 -23.03
CA GLY A 401 31.42 17.14 -24.01
C GLY A 401 32.88 17.09 -24.48
N ALA A 402 33.74 18.03 -24.06
CA ALA A 402 35.14 18.03 -24.44
C ALA A 402 35.96 17.05 -23.56
N PRO A 403 36.68 16.06 -24.12
CA PRO A 403 37.65 15.30 -23.35
C PRO A 403 38.73 16.26 -22.88
N LEU A 404 38.99 16.29 -21.57
CA LEU A 404 40.16 16.93 -20.99
C LEU A 404 41.41 16.34 -21.67
N THR A 405 42.03 17.10 -22.55
CA THR A 405 43.33 16.79 -23.16
C THR A 405 44.45 16.77 -22.13
#